data_AF-A0A7J4JHC7-F1
#
_entry.id   AF-A0A7J4JHC7-F1
#
_cell.length_a   1.000
_cell.length_b   1.000
_cell.length_c   1.000
_cell.angle_alpha   90.00
_cell.angle_beta   90.00
_cell.angle_gamma   90.00
#
_symmetry.space_group_name_H-M   'P 1'
#
loop_
_entity.id
_entity.type
_entity.pdbx_description
1 polymer ?
#
loop_
_entity_poly.entity_id
_entity_poly.type
_entity_poly.pdbx_seq_one_letter_code
_entity_poly.pdbx_strand_id
1 'polypeptide(L)'
;MNTLASASPPRLSGESLAFVGLAVYALQSFLGNAELLEGAQALLFSVAAVGGLWLAYSWHLRACFGLSWGKALALDARSFAPLLVLGLSHFMDAFKDVQAINGVDAAGMASKLFLKLLLAFALSAMAVVKVHDFPGKVGLRFNPRKLVVGGALAYFLVFFGLSVLEYYSFRIPYPDLTYYEQSLWTTLHGRFLESSPSAFNFLGNHTSFNLLLLLPFYAVYRNSLTLLAFQNLFLASGALAVYLLAKKIVGNRKTAALLGLAYLLYPATQFFSTHEFHPVALAVPASLFAFYYLVSRRMKRFWLFFLLGLISKETVALTYGFLGLYAMIILRRPRLGALVAGISAAWFVLAILVIIPYFRGTPYAYLGGPENFYPDFGGTPSEIVVKIISDPLHTVSYMVNAKNLGWLALLLLPLAFLPLAGIEALLIASPAFLQNLLARYYATSTIYFQYNDLVIPFAFVAAVYGFKRVSAWLGDPRKVQALTAFLVSAAVLSNVFFSPSPLTLLDPLPTQGGFSFERYTPTETDWEL
;
A
#
# COMPACT_ATOMS: atom_id res chain seq x y z
N MET A 1 10.92 12.73 -37.21
CA MET A 1 10.84 12.71 -35.73
C MET A 1 12.01 13.44 -35.04
N ASN A 2 13.12 13.77 -35.72
CA ASN A 2 14.25 14.53 -35.13
C ASN A 2 14.08 16.07 -35.07
N THR A 3 12.94 16.61 -35.51
CA THR A 3 12.71 18.07 -35.59
C THR A 3 11.95 18.67 -34.40
N LEU A 4 11.56 17.89 -33.40
CA LEU A 4 10.76 18.36 -32.24
C LEU A 4 11.61 18.92 -31.07
N ALA A 5 12.95 18.95 -31.20
CA ALA A 5 13.86 19.20 -30.07
C ALA A 5 14.13 20.70 -29.76
N SER A 6 13.75 21.63 -30.64
CA SER A 6 14.20 23.04 -30.57
C SER A 6 13.21 24.05 -29.98
N ALA A 7 11.95 23.69 -29.73
CA ALA A 7 10.98 24.66 -29.21
C ALA A 7 11.08 24.86 -27.68
N SER A 8 10.97 26.11 -27.23
CA SER A 8 10.76 26.51 -25.82
C SER A 8 9.40 25.97 -25.35
N PRO A 9 9.24 25.50 -24.09
CA PRO A 9 7.92 25.12 -23.59
C PRO A 9 7.02 26.37 -23.59
N PRO A 10 5.88 26.36 -24.30
CA PRO A 10 4.97 27.49 -24.21
C PRO A 10 4.34 27.52 -22.81
N ARG A 11 4.16 28.73 -22.29
CA ARG A 11 3.30 28.92 -21.12
C ARG A 11 1.89 28.50 -21.50
N LEU A 12 1.22 27.72 -20.65
CA LEU A 12 -0.20 27.38 -20.81
C LEU A 12 -0.99 28.68 -21.00
N SER A 13 -1.62 28.85 -22.16
CA SER A 13 -2.51 29.99 -22.40
C SER A 13 -3.77 29.85 -21.53
N GLY A 14 -4.43 30.97 -21.21
CA GLY A 14 -5.69 30.95 -20.45
C GLY A 14 -6.76 30.07 -21.13
N GLU A 15 -6.78 30.05 -22.46
CA GLU A 15 -7.65 29.19 -23.26
C GLU A 15 -7.31 27.69 -23.11
N SER A 16 -6.03 27.34 -23.01
CA SER A 16 -5.60 25.95 -22.78
C SER A 16 -6.02 25.45 -21.40
N LEU A 17 -5.94 26.32 -20.39
CA LEU A 17 -6.38 26.01 -19.03
C LEU A 17 -7.91 25.89 -18.93
N ALA A 18 -8.65 26.77 -19.60
CA ALA A 18 -10.10 26.71 -19.67
C ALA A 18 -10.57 25.42 -20.35
N PHE A 19 -9.94 25.01 -21.46
CA PHE A 19 -10.30 23.79 -22.17
C PHE A 19 -9.98 22.51 -21.38
N VAL A 20 -8.81 22.46 -20.72
CA VAL A 20 -8.46 21.36 -19.82
C VAL A 20 -9.42 21.31 -18.63
N GLY A 21 -9.76 22.46 -18.05
CA GLY A 21 -10.76 22.57 -16.98
C GLY A 21 -12.14 22.05 -17.40
N LEU A 22 -12.59 22.40 -18.62
CA LEU A 22 -13.84 21.92 -19.19
C LEU A 22 -13.82 20.41 -19.46
N ALA A 23 -12.68 19.88 -19.93
CA ALA A 23 -12.53 18.44 -20.17
C ALA A 23 -12.46 17.65 -18.85
N VAL A 24 -11.80 18.18 -17.82
CA VAL A 24 -11.78 17.60 -16.46
C VAL A 24 -13.18 17.66 -15.84
N TYR A 25 -13.88 18.79 -15.95
CA TYR A 25 -15.26 18.94 -15.48
C TYR A 25 -16.21 17.96 -16.19
N ALA A 26 -16.11 17.84 -17.52
CA ALA A 26 -16.90 16.89 -18.29
C ALA A 26 -16.59 15.43 -17.92
N LEU A 27 -15.32 15.11 -17.65
CA LEU A 27 -14.90 13.79 -17.16
C LEU A 27 -15.42 13.52 -15.74
N GLN A 28 -15.42 14.53 -14.88
CA GLN A 28 -15.95 14.46 -13.51
C GLN A 28 -17.47 14.28 -13.52
N SER A 29 -18.18 15.00 -14.40
CA SER A 29 -19.61 14.81 -14.64
C SER A 29 -19.91 13.45 -15.29
N PHE A 30 -19.06 12.93 -16.17
CA PHE A 30 -19.17 11.59 -16.77
C PHE A 30 -19.12 10.51 -15.69
N LEU A 31 -18.08 10.52 -14.86
CA LEU A 31 -17.90 9.50 -13.84
C LEU A 31 -18.94 9.62 -12.71
N GLY A 32 -19.40 10.83 -12.36
CA GLY A 32 -20.46 11.02 -11.35
C GLY A 32 -21.84 10.54 -11.80
N ASN A 33 -22.10 10.46 -13.11
CA ASN A 33 -23.38 10.03 -13.67
C ASN A 33 -23.30 8.66 -14.39
N ALA A 34 -22.12 8.02 -14.45
CA ALA A 34 -21.94 6.77 -15.18
C ALA A 34 -22.79 5.62 -14.61
N GLU A 35 -23.13 5.66 -13.31
CA GLU A 35 -24.04 4.68 -12.69
C GLU A 35 -25.51 4.85 -13.11
N LEU A 36 -25.87 5.98 -13.72
CA LEU A 36 -27.23 6.26 -14.21
C LEU A 36 -27.44 5.90 -15.69
N LEU A 37 -26.36 5.54 -16.40
CA LEU A 37 -26.39 5.24 -17.84
C LEU A 37 -26.29 3.73 -18.05
N GLU A 38 -27.24 3.14 -18.79
CA GLU A 38 -27.25 1.70 -19.06
C GLU A 38 -26.67 1.37 -20.46
N GLY A 39 -25.87 0.31 -20.52
CA GLY A 39 -25.42 -0.35 -21.75
C GLY A 39 -24.88 0.59 -22.83
N ALA A 40 -25.60 0.70 -23.96
CA ALA A 40 -25.18 1.46 -25.14
C ALA A 40 -25.04 2.97 -24.87
N GLN A 41 -25.81 3.53 -23.93
CA GLN A 41 -25.72 4.96 -23.61
C GLN A 41 -24.42 5.27 -22.87
N ALA A 42 -24.04 4.43 -21.90
CA ALA A 42 -22.78 4.56 -21.18
C ALA A 42 -21.57 4.40 -22.11
N LEU A 43 -21.65 3.47 -23.07
CA LEU A 43 -20.62 3.28 -24.10
C LEU A 43 -20.48 4.51 -25.02
N LEU A 44 -21.59 5.02 -25.56
CA LEU A 44 -21.58 6.21 -26.43
C LEU A 44 -21.02 7.44 -25.71
N PHE A 45 -21.41 7.65 -24.45
CA PHE A 45 -20.88 8.74 -23.63
C PHE A 45 -19.39 8.54 -23.29
N SER A 46 -18.94 7.32 -23.00
CA SER A 46 -17.52 7.01 -22.76
C SER A 46 -16.67 7.32 -23.98
N VAL A 47 -17.15 6.94 -25.17
CA VAL A 47 -16.50 7.26 -26.45
C VAL A 47 -16.45 8.77 -26.68
N ALA A 48 -17.54 9.49 -26.39
CA ALA A 48 -17.58 10.95 -26.52
C ALA A 48 -16.62 11.65 -25.55
N ALA A 49 -16.53 11.20 -24.29
CA ALA A 49 -15.63 11.77 -23.27
C ALA A 49 -14.15 11.52 -23.61
N VAL A 50 -13.79 10.29 -23.97
CA VAL A 50 -12.44 9.91 -24.42
C VAL A 50 -12.08 10.68 -25.69
N GLY A 51 -13.01 10.78 -26.65
CA GLY A 51 -12.85 11.57 -27.86
C GLY A 51 -12.64 13.06 -27.55
N GLY A 52 -13.43 13.64 -26.64
CA GLY A 52 -13.29 15.02 -26.19
C GLY A 52 -11.94 15.30 -25.55
N LEU A 53 -11.45 14.41 -24.67
CA LEU A 53 -10.12 14.50 -24.07
C LEU A 53 -9.01 14.37 -25.12
N TRP A 54 -9.18 13.49 -26.10
CA TRP A 54 -8.22 13.33 -27.20
C TRP A 54 -8.13 14.60 -28.06
N LEU A 55 -9.27 15.20 -28.42
CA LEU A 55 -9.31 16.49 -29.10
C LEU A 55 -8.67 17.58 -28.23
N ALA A 56 -9.00 17.65 -26.94
CA ALA A 56 -8.44 18.60 -25.97
C ALA A 56 -6.92 18.59 -25.96
N TYR A 57 -6.37 17.41 -25.73
CA TYR A 57 -4.95 17.24 -25.54
C TYR A 57 -4.21 17.37 -26.85
N SER A 58 -4.78 16.88 -27.96
CA SER A 58 -4.25 17.14 -29.30
C SER A 58 -4.16 18.63 -29.60
N TRP A 59 -5.11 19.45 -29.12
CA TRP A 59 -5.08 20.91 -29.31
C TRP A 59 -3.95 21.54 -28.53
N HIS A 60 -3.78 21.09 -27.29
CA HIS A 60 -2.65 21.51 -26.47
C HIS A 60 -1.30 21.12 -27.09
N LEU A 61 -1.16 19.88 -27.58
CA LEU A 61 0.05 19.41 -28.27
C LEU A 61 0.32 20.19 -29.56
N ARG A 62 -0.73 20.53 -30.31
CA ARG A 62 -0.66 21.36 -31.50
C ARG A 62 0.00 22.70 -31.17
N ALA A 63 -0.48 23.37 -30.11
CA ALA A 63 0.07 24.63 -29.63
C ALA A 63 1.51 24.47 -29.08
N CYS A 64 1.79 23.37 -28.37
CA CYS A 64 3.08 23.15 -27.74
C CYS A 64 4.22 22.83 -28.70
N PHE A 65 3.93 22.08 -29.76
CA PHE A 65 4.93 21.54 -30.68
C PHE A 65 4.83 22.12 -32.09
N GLY A 66 3.97 23.13 -32.30
CA GLY A 66 3.77 23.76 -33.62
C GLY A 66 3.30 22.79 -34.68
N LEU A 67 2.49 21.80 -34.31
CA LEU A 67 2.02 20.76 -35.21
C LEU A 67 0.82 21.25 -36.04
N SER A 68 0.57 20.64 -37.20
CA SER A 68 -0.73 20.75 -37.86
C SER A 68 -1.78 19.97 -37.06
N TRP A 69 -3.05 20.33 -37.20
CA TRP A 69 -4.13 19.68 -36.43
C TRP A 69 -4.20 18.17 -36.66
N GLY A 70 -4.22 17.73 -37.93
CA GLY A 70 -4.23 16.30 -38.27
C GLY A 70 -3.01 15.53 -37.75
N LYS A 71 -1.84 16.17 -37.70
CA LYS A 71 -0.62 15.55 -37.17
C LYS A 71 -0.65 15.44 -35.64
N ALA A 72 -1.20 16.43 -34.94
CA ALA A 72 -1.38 16.37 -33.49
C ALA A 72 -2.36 15.24 -33.11
N LEU A 73 -3.50 15.15 -33.80
CA LEU A 73 -4.48 14.08 -33.61
C LEU A 73 -3.85 12.69 -33.83
N ALA A 74 -3.17 12.49 -34.97
CA ALA A 74 -2.58 11.20 -35.31
C ALA A 74 -1.47 10.76 -34.34
N LEU A 75 -0.67 11.70 -33.83
CA LEU A 75 0.37 11.39 -32.84
C LEU A 75 -0.23 11.07 -31.47
N ASP A 76 -1.26 11.82 -31.05
CA ASP A 76 -1.85 11.66 -29.72
C ASP A 76 -2.79 10.45 -29.60
N ALA A 77 -3.35 9.98 -30.72
CA ALA A 77 -4.27 8.84 -30.78
C ALA A 77 -3.71 7.59 -30.09
N ARG A 78 -2.40 7.34 -30.23
CA ARG A 78 -1.72 6.21 -29.59
C ARG A 78 -1.78 6.26 -28.07
N SER A 79 -1.79 7.46 -27.48
CA SER A 79 -1.85 7.61 -26.03
C SER A 79 -3.22 7.29 -25.44
N PHE A 80 -4.28 7.35 -26.25
CA PHE A 80 -5.64 7.02 -25.85
C PHE A 80 -6.00 5.55 -26.09
N ALA A 81 -5.17 4.79 -26.82
CA ALA A 81 -5.40 3.37 -27.06
C ALA A 81 -5.61 2.54 -25.78
N PRO A 82 -4.88 2.77 -24.66
CA PRO A 82 -5.15 2.07 -23.40
C PRO A 82 -6.56 2.32 -22.84
N LEU A 83 -7.18 3.46 -23.16
CA LEU A 83 -8.52 3.82 -22.69
C LEU A 83 -9.64 3.17 -23.50
N LEU A 84 -9.33 2.52 -24.63
CA LEU A 84 -10.31 1.68 -25.35
C LEU A 84 -10.82 0.52 -24.48
N VAL A 85 -10.06 0.16 -23.44
CA VAL A 85 -10.46 -0.83 -22.44
C VAL A 85 -11.70 -0.41 -21.64
N LEU A 86 -12.05 0.89 -21.63
CA LEU A 86 -13.30 1.40 -21.06
C LEU A 86 -14.53 1.02 -21.90
N GLY A 87 -14.35 0.60 -23.15
CA GLY A 87 -15.42 -0.03 -23.90
C GLY A 87 -15.73 -1.45 -23.39
N LEU A 88 -14.75 -2.13 -22.78
CA LEU A 88 -14.90 -3.47 -22.23
C LEU A 88 -15.55 -3.47 -20.84
N SER A 89 -15.49 -2.36 -20.11
CA SER A 89 -16.07 -2.27 -18.77
C SER A 89 -17.59 -2.46 -18.77
N HIS A 90 -18.25 -2.04 -19.86
CA HIS A 90 -19.70 -2.14 -20.03
C HIS A 90 -20.16 -3.53 -20.47
N PHE A 91 -19.25 -4.41 -20.90
CA PHE A 91 -19.56 -5.83 -21.10
C PHE A 91 -19.58 -6.61 -19.79
N MET A 92 -19.02 -6.07 -18.71
CA MET A 92 -19.01 -6.74 -17.40
C MET A 92 -20.36 -6.63 -16.67
N ASP A 93 -21.19 -5.66 -17.05
CA ASP A 93 -22.57 -5.54 -16.57
C ASP A 93 -23.44 -6.74 -16.97
N ALA A 94 -23.07 -7.47 -18.03
CA ALA A 94 -23.71 -8.73 -18.40
C ALA A 94 -23.49 -9.87 -17.39
N PHE A 95 -22.61 -9.67 -16.40
CA PHE A 95 -22.36 -10.62 -15.30
C PHE A 95 -23.01 -10.18 -13.97
N LYS A 96 -23.85 -9.13 -13.97
CA LYS A 96 -24.59 -8.67 -12.78
C LYS A 96 -25.59 -9.69 -12.23
N ASP A 97 -25.99 -10.69 -13.03
CA ASP A 97 -26.98 -11.71 -12.63
C ASP A 97 -26.42 -12.84 -11.73
N VAL A 98 -25.20 -12.69 -11.19
CA VAL A 98 -24.66 -13.65 -10.23
C VAL A 98 -25.20 -13.32 -8.83
N GLN A 99 -26.04 -14.22 -8.29
CA GLN A 99 -26.75 -14.06 -7.02
C GLN A 99 -25.85 -13.56 -5.87
N ALA A 100 -26.36 -12.57 -5.14
CA ALA A 100 -25.79 -12.09 -3.89
C ALA A 100 -25.64 -13.25 -2.89
N ILE A 101 -24.43 -13.47 -2.39
CA ILE A 101 -24.19 -14.38 -1.27
C ILE A 101 -24.46 -13.57 -0.01
N ASN A 102 -25.44 -14.00 0.79
CA ASN A 102 -25.80 -13.35 2.07
C ASN A 102 -26.12 -11.84 1.97
N GLY A 103 -26.77 -11.42 0.89
CA GLY A 103 -27.14 -10.01 0.68
C GLY A 103 -25.97 -9.08 0.30
N VAL A 104 -24.75 -9.62 0.15
CA VAL A 104 -23.58 -8.89 -0.33
C VAL A 104 -23.35 -9.25 -1.81
N ASP A 105 -23.40 -8.23 -2.66
CA ASP A 105 -23.08 -8.34 -4.10
C ASP A 105 -21.56 -8.46 -4.31
N ALA A 106 -21.00 -9.61 -3.92
CA ALA A 106 -19.57 -9.89 -4.04
C ALA A 106 -19.10 -9.86 -5.51
N ALA A 107 -19.96 -10.29 -6.44
CA ALA A 107 -19.70 -10.25 -7.88
C ALA A 107 -19.62 -8.81 -8.41
N GLY A 108 -20.56 -7.95 -8.01
CA GLY A 108 -20.56 -6.52 -8.36
C GLY A 108 -19.45 -5.74 -7.66
N MET A 109 -19.07 -6.08 -6.43
CA MET A 109 -17.89 -5.49 -5.78
C MET A 109 -16.59 -5.88 -6.50
N ALA A 110 -16.45 -7.15 -6.88
CA ALA A 110 -15.30 -7.64 -7.64
C ALA A 110 -15.22 -6.98 -9.02
N SER A 111 -16.35 -6.79 -9.70
CA SER A 111 -16.40 -6.10 -10.98
C SER A 111 -16.00 -4.62 -10.83
N LYS A 112 -16.56 -3.88 -9.86
CA LYS A 112 -16.19 -2.47 -9.59
C LYS A 112 -14.71 -2.32 -9.25
N LEU A 113 -14.15 -3.19 -8.42
CA LEU A 113 -12.72 -3.19 -8.10
C LEU A 113 -11.87 -3.45 -9.35
N PHE A 114 -12.22 -4.45 -10.15
CA PHE A 114 -11.53 -4.77 -11.39
C PHE A 114 -11.54 -3.58 -12.36
N LEU A 115 -12.67 -2.89 -12.52
CA LEU A 115 -12.78 -1.71 -13.37
C LEU A 115 -11.91 -0.55 -12.89
N LYS A 116 -11.88 -0.27 -11.58
CA LYS A 116 -10.99 0.78 -11.02
C LYS A 116 -9.52 0.41 -11.23
N LEU A 117 -9.13 -0.86 -11.03
CA LEU A 117 -7.76 -1.33 -11.27
C LEU A 117 -7.37 -1.17 -12.75
N LEU A 118 -8.28 -1.54 -13.65
CA LEU A 118 -8.10 -1.44 -15.09
C LEU A 118 -7.97 0.01 -15.56
N LEU A 119 -8.83 0.90 -15.05
CA LEU A 119 -8.80 2.33 -15.34
C LEU A 119 -7.50 2.98 -14.83
N ALA A 120 -7.10 2.69 -13.59
CA ALA A 120 -5.85 3.18 -13.02
C ALA A 120 -4.63 2.71 -13.84
N PHE A 121 -4.62 1.45 -14.27
CA PHE A 121 -3.59 0.92 -15.16
C PHE A 121 -3.60 1.61 -16.54
N ALA A 122 -4.77 1.74 -17.17
CA ALA A 122 -4.92 2.36 -18.49
C ALA A 122 -4.49 3.83 -18.51
N LEU A 123 -4.91 4.61 -17.51
CA LEU A 123 -4.50 6.01 -17.35
C LEU A 123 -2.99 6.13 -17.08
N SER A 124 -2.41 5.19 -16.32
CA SER A 124 -0.96 5.14 -16.11
C SER A 124 -0.23 4.80 -17.41
N ALA A 125 -0.74 3.85 -18.21
CA ALA A 125 -0.19 3.51 -19.52
C ALA A 125 -0.31 4.67 -20.52
N MET A 126 -1.40 5.43 -20.49
CA MET A 126 -1.53 6.67 -21.26
C MET A 126 -0.42 7.68 -20.90
N ALA A 127 -0.11 7.86 -19.61
CA ALA A 127 0.97 8.74 -19.18
C ALA A 127 2.34 8.30 -19.71
N VAL A 128 2.59 6.97 -19.78
CA VAL A 128 3.80 6.39 -20.39
C VAL A 128 3.93 6.81 -21.85
N VAL A 129 2.88 6.59 -22.65
CA VAL A 129 2.89 6.93 -24.08
C VAL A 129 3.09 8.43 -24.27
N LYS A 130 2.41 9.26 -23.47
CA LYS A 130 2.57 10.72 -23.57
C LYS A 130 3.98 11.19 -23.24
N VAL A 131 4.59 10.67 -22.18
CA VAL A 131 5.98 11.02 -21.80
C VAL A 131 7.00 10.50 -22.81
N HIS A 132 6.75 9.34 -23.40
CA HIS A 132 7.62 8.75 -24.41
C HIS A 132 7.54 9.49 -25.76
N ASP A 133 6.33 9.75 -26.26
CA ASP A 133 6.10 10.29 -27.61
C ASP A 133 6.21 11.82 -27.66
N PHE A 134 5.89 12.51 -26.56
CA PHE A 134 5.96 13.96 -26.43
C PHE A 134 6.88 14.35 -25.27
N PRO A 135 8.19 14.09 -25.38
CA PRO A 135 9.14 14.44 -24.31
C PRO A 135 9.18 15.97 -24.16
N GLY A 136 8.48 16.49 -23.16
CA GLY A 136 8.52 17.91 -22.81
C GLY A 136 9.78 18.26 -22.03
N LYS A 137 10.30 19.48 -22.21
CA LYS A 137 11.34 20.08 -21.34
C LYS A 137 10.77 20.56 -19.99
N VAL A 138 9.72 19.91 -19.46
CA VAL A 138 9.22 20.18 -18.11
C VAL A 138 10.13 19.45 -17.13
N GLY A 139 11.38 19.90 -17.05
CA GLY A 139 12.29 19.48 -16.00
C GLY A 139 11.78 20.04 -14.69
N LEU A 140 10.99 19.27 -13.94
CA LEU A 140 10.59 19.64 -12.59
C LEU A 140 11.86 19.94 -11.78
N ARG A 141 12.04 21.23 -11.45
CA ARG A 141 13.14 21.73 -10.63
C ARG A 141 12.67 21.69 -9.18
N PHE A 142 12.95 20.58 -8.50
CA PHE A 142 12.73 20.45 -7.07
C PHE A 142 14.00 19.94 -6.39
N ASN A 143 14.15 20.27 -5.11
CA ASN A 143 15.16 19.66 -4.27
C ASN A 143 14.63 18.31 -3.77
N PRO A 144 15.22 17.16 -4.17
CA PRO A 144 14.67 15.84 -3.84
C PRO A 144 14.55 15.58 -2.34
N ARG A 145 15.49 16.07 -1.54
CA ARG A 145 15.46 15.90 -0.08
C ARG A 145 14.33 16.73 0.54
N LYS A 146 14.18 18.00 0.12
CA LYS A 146 13.09 18.85 0.61
C LYS A 146 11.72 18.31 0.21
N LEU A 147 11.61 17.74 -0.98
CA LEU A 147 10.37 17.11 -1.45
C LEU A 147 9.94 15.94 -0.55
N VAL A 148 10.86 15.04 -0.22
CA VAL A 148 10.55 13.88 0.65
C VAL A 148 10.24 14.32 2.08
N VAL A 149 11.04 15.22 2.65
CA VAL A 149 10.80 15.70 4.03
C VAL A 149 9.50 16.50 4.12
N GLY A 150 9.25 17.40 3.17
CA GLY A 150 8.00 18.16 3.08
C GLY A 150 6.80 17.25 2.85
N GLY A 151 6.94 16.23 1.99
CA GLY A 151 5.91 15.22 1.78
C GLY A 151 5.61 14.41 3.04
N ALA A 152 6.64 13.98 3.77
CA ALA A 152 6.46 13.24 5.02
C ALA A 152 5.79 14.10 6.11
N LEU A 153 6.15 15.39 6.19
CA LEU A 153 5.48 16.34 7.08
C LEU A 153 4.02 16.55 6.68
N ALA A 154 3.73 16.74 5.39
CA ALA A 154 2.38 16.89 4.89
C ALA A 154 1.53 15.64 5.16
N TYR A 155 2.10 14.45 4.94
CA TYR A 155 1.47 13.17 5.28
C TYR A 155 1.12 13.11 6.77
N PHE A 156 2.09 13.37 7.64
CA PHE A 156 1.86 13.37 9.10
C PHE A 156 0.73 14.33 9.47
N LEU A 157 0.77 15.59 8.99
CA LEU A 157 -0.25 16.59 9.32
C LEU A 157 -1.65 16.20 8.82
N VAL A 158 -1.74 15.65 7.61
CA VAL A 158 -3.03 15.21 7.04
C VAL A 158 -3.59 14.03 7.80
N PHE A 159 -2.83 12.93 7.92
CA PHE A 159 -3.36 11.69 8.50
C PHE A 159 -3.51 11.76 10.02
N PHE A 160 -2.62 12.45 10.73
CA PHE A 160 -2.87 12.75 12.15
C PHE A 160 -4.07 13.68 12.33
N GLY A 161 -4.25 14.67 11.44
CA GLY A 161 -5.44 15.52 11.44
C GLY A 161 -6.73 14.71 11.24
N LEU A 162 -6.73 13.73 10.33
CA LEU A 162 -7.84 12.80 10.16
C LEU A 162 -8.09 11.97 11.42
N SER A 163 -7.05 11.38 12.02
CA SER A 163 -7.18 10.64 13.29
C SER A 163 -7.73 11.50 14.42
N VAL A 164 -7.38 12.79 14.48
CA VAL A 164 -7.95 13.75 15.44
C VAL A 164 -9.44 13.98 15.21
N LEU A 165 -9.86 14.13 13.94
CA LEU A 165 -11.27 14.27 13.58
C LEU A 165 -12.07 12.99 13.93
N GLU A 166 -11.52 11.82 13.65
CA GLU A 166 -12.13 10.52 14.02
C GLU A 166 -12.26 10.39 15.55
N TYR A 167 -11.22 10.78 16.29
CA TYR A 167 -11.22 10.78 17.76
C TYR A 167 -12.35 11.66 18.33
N TYR A 168 -12.42 12.93 17.92
CA TYR A 168 -13.43 13.87 18.44
C TYR A 168 -14.83 13.64 17.88
N SER A 169 -14.97 12.90 16.77
CA SER A 169 -16.27 12.47 16.26
C SER A 169 -16.72 11.11 16.81
N PHE A 170 -15.95 10.51 17.74
CA PHE A 170 -16.21 9.20 18.34
C PHE A 170 -16.35 8.08 17.29
N ARG A 171 -15.58 8.17 16.20
CA ARG A 171 -15.58 7.22 15.08
C ARG A 171 -14.41 6.23 15.10
N ILE A 172 -13.51 6.32 16.09
CA ILE A 172 -12.46 5.32 16.22
C ILE A 172 -13.08 3.98 16.67
N PRO A 173 -12.83 2.88 15.94
CA PRO A 173 -13.32 1.56 16.31
C PRO A 173 -12.79 1.09 17.67
N TYR A 174 -13.53 0.17 18.30
CA TYR A 174 -13.07 -0.68 19.40
C TYR A 174 -12.62 -2.03 18.80
N PRO A 175 -11.54 -2.70 19.29
CA PRO A 175 -10.98 -2.55 20.63
C PRO A 175 -9.52 -2.09 20.81
N ASP A 176 -8.69 -2.14 19.76
CA ASP A 176 -7.24 -2.15 19.88
C ASP A 176 -6.66 -0.89 20.57
N LEU A 177 -7.10 0.31 20.17
CA LEU A 177 -6.62 1.56 20.77
C LEU A 177 -6.81 1.58 22.29
N THR A 178 -7.95 1.04 22.76
CA THR A 178 -8.30 1.01 24.18
C THR A 178 -7.37 0.08 24.95
N TYR A 179 -7.04 -1.11 24.39
CA TYR A 179 -6.10 -2.04 25.00
C TYR A 179 -4.72 -1.38 25.21
N TYR A 180 -4.19 -0.73 24.19
CA TYR A 180 -2.84 -0.15 24.24
C TYR A 180 -2.78 1.08 25.14
N GLU A 181 -3.78 1.97 25.08
CA GLU A 181 -3.84 3.13 25.96
C GLU A 181 -3.96 2.70 27.42
N GLN A 182 -4.87 1.79 27.74
CA GLN A 182 -5.08 1.37 29.11
C GLN A 182 -3.84 0.67 29.67
N SER A 183 -3.13 -0.13 28.86
CA SER A 183 -1.87 -0.77 29.23
C SER A 183 -0.77 0.23 29.62
N LEU A 184 -0.70 1.37 28.93
CA LEU A 184 0.22 2.45 29.30
C LEU A 184 -0.23 3.14 30.58
N TRP A 185 -1.54 3.42 30.70
CA TRP A 185 -2.10 4.04 31.89
C TRP A 185 -1.88 3.19 33.14
N THR A 186 -2.16 1.89 33.11
CA THR A 186 -1.96 0.98 34.24
C THR A 186 -0.49 0.88 34.64
N THR A 187 0.41 0.88 33.65
CA THR A 187 1.87 0.88 33.89
C THR A 187 2.32 2.11 34.65
N LEU A 188 1.79 3.30 34.32
CA LEU A 188 2.07 4.52 35.09
C LEU A 188 1.54 4.47 36.54
N HIS A 189 0.57 3.59 36.82
CA HIS A 189 -0.03 3.39 38.13
C HIS A 189 0.43 2.09 38.81
N GLY A 190 1.58 1.55 38.41
CA GLY A 190 2.22 0.40 39.06
C GLY A 190 1.71 -0.98 38.67
N ARG A 191 0.77 -1.06 37.72
CA ARG A 191 0.25 -2.32 37.17
C ARG A 191 0.79 -2.52 35.76
N PHE A 192 1.92 -3.21 35.66
CA PHE A 192 2.68 -3.33 34.41
C PHE A 192 1.84 -3.97 33.31
N LEU A 193 1.49 -3.17 32.28
CA LEU A 193 0.87 -3.59 31.03
C LEU A 193 -0.45 -4.38 31.18
N GLU A 194 -1.15 -4.19 32.30
CA GLU A 194 -2.46 -4.79 32.52
C GLU A 194 -3.54 -4.06 31.73
N SER A 195 -4.50 -4.81 31.20
CA SER A 195 -5.65 -4.28 30.49
C SER A 195 -6.93 -4.99 30.94
N SER A 196 -7.89 -4.23 31.47
CA SER A 196 -9.20 -4.71 31.91
C SER A 196 -10.08 -5.21 30.76
N PRO A 197 -10.13 -4.54 29.58
CA PRO A 197 -10.90 -5.03 28.44
C PRO A 197 -10.45 -6.41 27.95
N SER A 198 -9.17 -6.77 28.09
CA SER A 198 -8.65 -8.11 27.77
C SER A 198 -8.72 -9.09 28.96
N ALA A 199 -8.95 -8.62 30.19
CA ALA A 199 -8.86 -9.39 31.44
C ALA A 199 -7.48 -10.05 31.71
N PHE A 200 -6.47 -9.76 30.90
CA PHE A 200 -5.08 -10.22 31.05
C PHE A 200 -4.09 -9.14 30.62
N ASN A 201 -2.80 -9.31 30.96
CA ASN A 201 -1.72 -8.42 30.55
C ASN A 201 -1.56 -8.43 29.02
N PHE A 202 -1.48 -7.28 28.36
CA PHE A 202 -1.52 -7.22 26.89
C PHE A 202 -0.43 -8.07 26.20
N LEU A 203 0.71 -8.32 26.88
CA LEU A 203 1.76 -9.21 26.37
C LEU A 203 1.28 -10.66 26.14
N GLY A 204 0.14 -11.04 26.72
CA GLY A 204 -0.59 -12.27 26.45
C GLY A 204 -1.38 -12.26 25.14
N ASN A 205 -1.45 -11.12 24.44
CA ASN A 205 -2.00 -11.03 23.08
C ASN A 205 -0.89 -10.91 22.04
N HIS A 206 -0.05 -9.88 22.18
CA HIS A 206 1.07 -9.61 21.31
C HIS A 206 2.28 -9.15 22.12
N THR A 207 3.47 -9.59 21.74
CA THR A 207 4.75 -9.21 22.34
C THR A 207 5.25 -7.84 21.87
N SER A 208 4.36 -6.85 21.89
CA SER A 208 4.60 -5.48 21.41
C SER A 208 5.31 -4.62 22.47
N PHE A 209 6.51 -5.01 22.88
CA PHE A 209 7.31 -4.28 23.88
C PHE A 209 7.66 -2.86 23.44
N ASN A 210 7.64 -2.58 22.14
CA ASN A 210 7.84 -1.23 21.61
C ASN A 210 6.77 -0.23 22.09
N LEU A 211 5.61 -0.67 22.57
CA LEU A 211 4.62 0.19 23.22
C LEU A 211 5.25 1.00 24.38
N LEU A 212 6.16 0.38 25.14
CA LEU A 212 6.85 1.03 26.26
C LEU A 212 7.77 2.19 25.81
N LEU A 213 8.18 2.24 24.54
CA LEU A 213 8.93 3.38 24.01
C LEU A 213 8.07 4.65 23.97
N LEU A 214 6.73 4.51 23.94
CA LEU A 214 5.79 5.61 23.95
C LEU A 214 5.41 6.07 25.37
N LEU A 215 5.66 5.24 26.38
CA LEU A 215 5.32 5.51 27.79
C LEU A 215 5.78 6.89 28.30
N PRO A 216 7.04 7.34 28.11
CA PRO A 216 7.45 8.66 28.59
C PRO A 216 6.70 9.81 27.92
N PHE A 217 6.30 9.66 26.66
CA PHE A 217 5.54 10.69 25.95
C PHE A 217 4.07 10.68 26.36
N TYR A 218 3.48 9.48 26.52
CA TYR A 218 2.15 9.32 27.07
C TYR A 218 2.04 9.85 28.51
N ALA A 219 3.10 9.72 29.32
CA ALA A 219 3.13 10.26 30.68
C ALA A 219 2.99 11.80 30.72
N VAL A 220 3.49 12.50 29.68
CA VAL A 220 3.37 13.96 29.51
C VAL A 220 1.98 14.34 29.01
N TYR A 221 1.46 13.63 28.00
CA TYR A 221 0.11 13.85 27.47
C TYR A 221 -0.66 12.54 27.43
N ARG A 222 -1.40 12.26 28.51
CA ARG A 222 -2.13 11.02 28.78
C ARG A 222 -3.44 10.95 27.98
N ASN A 223 -3.30 10.79 26.68
CA ASN A 223 -4.42 10.75 25.75
C ASN A 223 -4.07 9.86 24.54
N SER A 224 -5.06 9.16 23.99
CA SER A 224 -4.95 8.27 22.83
C SER A 224 -4.38 8.97 21.59
N LEU A 225 -4.61 10.28 21.44
CA LEU A 225 -4.01 11.10 20.37
C LEU A 225 -2.48 11.08 20.37
N THR A 226 -1.84 10.87 21.53
CA THR A 226 -0.38 10.68 21.61
C THR A 226 0.04 9.46 20.79
N LEU A 227 -0.67 8.34 20.94
CA LEU A 227 -0.35 7.08 20.25
C LEU A 227 -0.58 7.22 18.74
N LEU A 228 -1.72 7.82 18.36
CA LEU A 228 -2.06 8.08 16.96
C LEU A 228 -1.04 9.03 16.30
N ALA A 229 -0.54 10.03 17.02
CA ALA A 229 0.53 10.90 16.54
C ALA A 229 1.81 10.10 16.24
N PHE A 230 2.24 9.22 17.15
CA PHE A 230 3.44 8.41 16.94
C PHE A 230 3.28 7.39 15.81
N GLN A 231 2.13 6.73 15.69
CA GLN A 231 1.83 5.85 14.54
C GLN A 231 1.99 6.59 13.21
N ASN A 232 1.34 7.75 13.07
CA ASN A 232 1.42 8.57 11.87
C ASN A 232 2.84 9.08 11.60
N LEU A 233 3.59 9.45 12.65
CA LEU A 233 4.98 9.86 12.54
C LEU A 233 5.90 8.71 12.07
N PHE A 234 5.71 7.51 12.62
CA PHE A 234 6.46 6.32 12.22
C PHE A 234 6.21 5.99 10.76
N LEU A 235 4.95 5.92 10.34
CA LEU A 235 4.58 5.63 8.96
C LEU A 235 5.13 6.71 8.03
N ALA A 236 4.96 8.00 8.32
CA ALA A 236 5.54 9.09 7.53
C ALA A 236 7.07 8.96 7.37
N SER A 237 7.78 8.51 8.43
CA SER A 237 9.23 8.35 8.41
C SER A 237 9.74 7.29 7.42
N GLY A 238 8.88 6.33 7.04
CA GLY A 238 9.21 5.29 6.06
C GLY A 238 9.64 5.86 4.71
N ALA A 239 9.06 6.99 4.29
CA ALA A 239 9.42 7.67 3.04
C ALA A 239 10.90 8.08 2.99
N LEU A 240 11.48 8.46 4.14
CA LEU A 240 12.89 8.82 4.24
C LEU A 240 13.77 7.58 4.04
N ALA A 241 13.36 6.44 4.59
CA ALA A 241 14.06 5.17 4.42
C ALA A 241 14.01 4.70 2.96
N VAL A 242 12.84 4.75 2.31
CA VAL A 242 12.68 4.45 0.87
C VAL A 242 13.55 5.39 0.03
N TYR A 243 13.54 6.69 0.30
CA TYR A 243 14.38 7.66 -0.40
C TYR A 243 15.87 7.33 -0.28
N LEU A 244 16.35 7.04 0.94
CA LEU A 244 17.76 6.71 1.18
C LEU A 244 18.17 5.41 0.49
N LEU A 245 17.30 4.39 0.53
CA LEU A 245 17.50 3.12 -0.14
C LEU A 245 17.53 3.30 -1.66
N ALA A 246 16.51 3.93 -2.23
CA ALA A 246 16.42 4.19 -3.67
C ALA A 246 17.60 5.03 -4.17
N LYS A 247 18.02 6.07 -3.42
CA LYS A 247 19.19 6.87 -3.76
C LYS A 247 20.46 6.02 -3.83
N LYS A 248 20.61 5.04 -2.94
CA LYS A 248 21.77 4.13 -2.92
C LYS A 248 21.73 3.10 -4.04
N ILE A 249 20.57 2.53 -4.34
CA ILE A 249 20.43 1.41 -5.28
C ILE A 249 20.28 1.90 -6.72
N VAL A 250 19.40 2.87 -6.96
CA VAL A 250 19.07 3.45 -8.28
C VAL A 250 20.07 4.54 -8.70
N GLY A 251 20.63 5.29 -7.74
CA GLY A 251 21.63 6.33 -8.00
C GLY A 251 21.07 7.69 -8.45
N ASN A 252 19.82 7.75 -8.94
CA ASN A 252 19.15 9.00 -9.31
C ASN A 252 18.37 9.61 -8.14
N ARG A 253 18.75 10.81 -7.69
CA ARG A 253 18.13 11.48 -6.54
C ARG A 253 16.66 11.87 -6.77
N LYS A 254 16.28 12.25 -7.99
CA LYS A 254 14.89 12.64 -8.30
C LYS A 254 13.99 11.42 -8.29
N THR A 255 14.39 10.35 -8.98
CA THR A 255 13.67 9.07 -8.97
C THR A 255 13.56 8.50 -7.56
N ALA A 256 14.63 8.60 -6.76
CA ALA A 256 14.59 8.19 -5.36
C ALA A 256 13.55 8.97 -4.54
N ALA A 257 13.40 10.28 -4.79
CA ALA A 257 12.38 11.08 -4.12
C ALA A 257 10.98 10.72 -4.59
N LEU A 258 10.79 10.40 -5.88
CA LEU A 258 9.51 9.94 -6.41
C LEU A 258 9.10 8.58 -5.83
N LEU A 259 10.03 7.65 -5.61
CA LEU A 259 9.77 6.40 -4.88
C LEU A 259 9.40 6.66 -3.41
N GLY A 260 10.06 7.62 -2.76
CA GLY A 260 9.68 8.07 -1.41
C GLY A 260 8.28 8.71 -1.36
N LEU A 261 7.88 9.44 -2.40
CA LEU A 261 6.51 9.96 -2.53
C LEU A 261 5.50 8.86 -2.83
N ALA A 262 5.85 7.87 -3.67
CA ALA A 262 4.99 6.72 -3.94
C ALA A 262 4.67 5.95 -2.65
N TYR A 263 5.61 5.88 -1.70
CA TYR A 263 5.37 5.35 -0.35
C TYR A 263 4.33 6.16 0.43
N LEU A 264 4.42 7.49 0.41
CA LEU A 264 3.46 8.35 1.09
C LEU A 264 2.07 8.33 0.44
N LEU A 265 1.98 8.00 -0.86
CA LEU A 265 0.73 7.86 -1.60
C LEU A 265 0.17 6.43 -1.56
N TYR A 266 0.88 5.48 -0.93
CA TYR A 266 0.52 4.07 -0.97
C TYR A 266 -0.76 3.80 -0.15
N PRO A 267 -1.86 3.31 -0.77
CA PRO A 267 -3.14 3.16 -0.08
C PRO A 267 -3.09 2.33 1.20
N ALA A 268 -2.39 1.19 1.19
CA ALA A 268 -2.31 0.34 2.39
C ALA A 268 -1.58 1.02 3.57
N THR A 269 -0.60 1.90 3.31
CA THR A 269 0.07 2.67 4.37
C THR A 269 -0.85 3.75 4.92
N GLN A 270 -1.71 4.32 4.09
CA GLN A 270 -2.67 5.35 4.49
C GLN A 270 -3.84 4.78 5.28
N PHE A 271 -4.38 3.63 4.88
CA PHE A 271 -5.35 2.90 5.72
C PHE A 271 -4.75 2.50 7.05
N PHE A 272 -3.50 2.01 7.07
CA PHE A 272 -2.83 1.74 8.34
C PHE A 272 -2.68 3.01 9.20
N SER A 273 -2.53 4.18 8.60
CA SER A 273 -2.45 5.45 9.35
C SER A 273 -3.78 5.91 9.94
N THR A 274 -4.89 5.70 9.22
CA THR A 274 -6.25 6.08 9.66
C THR A 274 -6.93 5.00 10.50
N HIS A 275 -6.43 3.76 10.45
CA HIS A 275 -6.91 2.73 11.35
C HIS A 275 -6.45 3.02 12.78
N GLU A 276 -7.11 2.41 13.77
CA GLU A 276 -6.78 2.62 15.17
C GLU A 276 -5.31 2.29 15.49
N PHE A 277 -4.85 2.64 16.70
CA PHE A 277 -3.42 2.55 17.01
C PHE A 277 -2.96 1.10 17.10
N HIS A 278 -1.84 0.78 16.44
CA HIS A 278 -1.15 -0.48 16.56
C HIS A 278 0.34 -0.27 16.78
N PRO A 279 0.94 -0.88 17.82
CA PRO A 279 2.37 -0.78 18.06
C PRO A 279 3.21 -1.22 16.85
N VAL A 280 2.73 -2.20 16.08
CA VAL A 280 3.46 -2.74 14.92
C VAL A 280 3.72 -1.71 13.81
N ALA A 281 3.09 -0.54 13.84
CA ALA A 281 3.38 0.56 12.91
C ALA A 281 4.87 0.95 12.88
N LEU A 282 5.59 0.83 14.02
CA LEU A 282 7.03 1.06 14.08
C LEU A 282 7.85 0.06 13.24
N ALA A 283 7.35 -1.17 13.07
CA ALA A 283 8.03 -2.21 12.31
C ALA A 283 8.19 -1.84 10.83
N VAL A 284 7.29 -1.03 10.27
CA VAL A 284 7.33 -0.59 8.87
C VAL A 284 8.61 0.22 8.58
N PRO A 285 8.83 1.41 9.17
CA PRO A 285 10.06 2.16 8.96
C PRO A 285 11.29 1.43 9.52
N ALA A 286 11.15 0.70 10.63
CA ALA A 286 12.27 -0.06 11.19
C ALA A 286 12.81 -1.09 10.20
N SER A 287 11.94 -1.84 9.52
CA SER A 287 12.32 -2.80 8.48
C SER A 287 13.00 -2.14 7.29
N LEU A 288 12.47 -1.00 6.82
CA LEU A 288 13.08 -0.24 5.72
C LEU A 288 14.47 0.30 6.09
N PHE A 289 14.63 0.87 7.29
CA PHE A 289 15.91 1.36 7.76
C PHE A 289 16.90 0.22 8.04
N ALA A 290 16.45 -0.88 8.63
CA ALA A 290 17.27 -2.08 8.83
C ALA A 290 17.80 -2.57 7.49
N PHE A 291 16.94 -2.76 6.48
CA PHE A 291 17.36 -3.16 5.15
C PHE A 291 18.36 -2.16 4.54
N TYR A 292 18.07 -0.86 4.60
CA TYR A 292 18.97 0.20 4.13
C TYR A 292 20.36 0.13 4.78
N TYR A 293 20.44 -0.07 6.10
CA TYR A 293 21.70 -0.14 6.82
C TYR A 293 22.44 -1.46 6.64
N LEU A 294 21.72 -2.56 6.42
CA LEU A 294 22.26 -3.87 6.04
C LEU A 294 23.05 -3.75 4.74
N VAL A 295 22.41 -3.22 3.69
CA VAL A 295 23.06 -3.02 2.37
C VAL A 295 24.10 -1.89 2.40
N SER A 296 23.96 -0.94 3.33
CA SER A 296 24.96 0.12 3.54
C SER A 296 26.15 -0.27 4.39
N ARG A 297 26.20 -1.51 4.88
CA ARG A 297 27.27 -2.04 5.75
C ARG A 297 27.43 -1.25 7.06
N ARG A 298 26.39 -0.58 7.55
CA ARG A 298 26.41 0.19 8.81
C ARG A 298 25.81 -0.63 9.94
N MET A 299 26.56 -1.63 10.42
CA MET A 299 26.03 -2.69 11.30
C MET A 299 25.43 -2.19 12.62
N LYS A 300 26.03 -1.19 13.28
CA LYS A 300 25.45 -0.63 14.52
C LYS A 300 24.02 -0.12 14.32
N ARG A 301 23.76 0.56 13.20
CA ARG A 301 22.44 1.09 12.86
C ARG A 301 21.50 -0.02 12.36
N PHE A 302 22.03 -0.98 11.61
CA PHE A 302 21.27 -2.17 11.24
C PHE A 302 20.72 -2.87 12.48
N TRP A 303 21.56 -3.18 13.46
CA TRP A 303 21.14 -3.85 14.69
C TRP A 303 20.14 -3.03 15.51
N LEU A 304 20.32 -1.70 15.59
CA LEU A 304 19.33 -0.83 16.23
C LEU A 304 17.94 -0.98 15.60
N PHE A 305 17.83 -0.81 14.27
CA PHE A 305 16.54 -0.89 13.60
C PHE A 305 15.98 -2.32 13.51
N PHE A 306 16.85 -3.32 13.41
CA PHE A 306 16.48 -4.73 13.52
C PHE A 306 15.86 -5.03 14.89
N LEU A 307 16.47 -4.57 15.99
CA LEU A 307 15.92 -4.80 17.32
C LEU A 307 14.61 -4.03 17.53
N LEU A 308 14.53 -2.76 17.06
CA LEU A 308 13.28 -1.98 17.11
C LEU A 308 12.12 -2.68 16.39
N GLY A 309 12.38 -3.26 15.20
CA GLY A 309 11.38 -4.05 14.50
C GLY A 309 11.01 -5.33 15.26
N LEU A 310 12.01 -6.06 15.78
CA LEU A 310 11.80 -7.34 16.46
C LEU A 310 10.91 -7.22 17.70
N ILE A 311 11.07 -6.15 18.48
CA ILE A 311 10.25 -5.89 19.68
C ILE A 311 8.86 -5.30 19.36
N SER A 312 8.52 -5.12 18.08
CA SER A 312 7.24 -4.50 17.69
C SER A 312 6.08 -5.48 17.66
N LYS A 313 6.32 -6.76 17.32
CA LYS A 313 5.34 -7.86 17.33
C LYS A 313 6.07 -9.18 17.08
N GLU A 314 5.59 -10.29 17.64
CA GLU A 314 6.17 -11.64 17.49
C GLU A 314 6.26 -12.07 16.02
N THR A 315 5.27 -11.72 15.19
CA THR A 315 5.24 -12.09 13.78
C THR A 315 6.35 -11.42 12.96
N VAL A 316 6.92 -10.30 13.45
CA VAL A 316 8.08 -9.64 12.81
C VAL A 316 9.28 -10.57 12.74
N ALA A 317 9.45 -11.44 13.75
CA ALA A 317 10.56 -12.38 13.76
C ALA A 317 10.54 -13.35 12.57
N LEU A 318 9.38 -13.83 12.12
CA LEU A 318 9.34 -14.74 10.96
C LEU A 318 9.90 -14.06 9.71
N THR A 319 9.42 -12.84 9.44
CA THR A 319 9.91 -12.01 8.32
C THR A 319 11.40 -11.67 8.47
N TYR A 320 11.87 -11.39 9.69
CA TYR A 320 13.28 -11.10 9.96
C TYR A 320 14.17 -12.34 9.89
N GLY A 321 13.62 -13.53 10.14
CA GLY A 321 14.26 -14.80 9.82
C GLY A 321 14.60 -14.88 8.33
N PHE A 322 13.62 -14.53 7.48
CA PHE A 322 13.79 -14.47 6.02
C PHE A 322 14.72 -13.31 5.58
N LEU A 323 14.78 -12.20 6.32
CA LEU A 323 15.82 -11.18 6.13
C LEU A 323 17.22 -11.75 6.39
N GLY A 324 17.36 -12.62 7.40
CA GLY A 324 18.57 -13.38 7.67
C GLY A 324 18.95 -14.33 6.53
N LEU A 325 17.97 -15.09 6.01
CA LEU A 325 18.16 -15.94 4.83
C LEU A 325 18.57 -15.14 3.59
N TYR A 326 17.95 -13.99 3.37
CA TYR A 326 18.33 -13.06 2.30
C TYR A 326 19.78 -12.58 2.47
N ALA A 327 20.20 -12.20 3.69
CA ALA A 327 21.58 -11.81 3.97
C ALA A 327 22.57 -12.98 3.73
N MET A 328 22.18 -14.20 4.07
CA MET A 328 22.97 -15.41 3.88
C MET A 328 23.15 -15.76 2.40
N ILE A 329 22.04 -15.88 1.66
CA ILE A 329 21.98 -16.45 0.32
C ILE A 329 22.20 -15.39 -0.76
N ILE A 330 21.48 -14.25 -0.67
CA ILE A 330 21.49 -13.21 -1.71
C ILE A 330 22.66 -12.25 -1.49
N LEU A 331 22.87 -11.78 -0.25
CA LEU A 331 24.01 -10.89 0.05
C LEU A 331 25.33 -11.63 0.30
N ARG A 332 25.31 -12.97 0.27
CA ARG A 332 26.47 -13.85 0.49
C ARG A 332 27.23 -13.55 1.79
N ARG A 333 26.48 -13.34 2.88
CA ARG A 333 27.01 -13.12 4.24
C ARG A 333 26.51 -14.19 5.21
N PRO A 334 26.99 -15.43 5.12
CA PRO A 334 26.41 -16.55 5.84
C PRO A 334 26.42 -16.39 7.36
N ARG A 335 27.52 -15.90 7.93
CA ARG A 335 27.62 -15.68 9.40
C ARG A 335 26.60 -14.65 9.91
N LEU A 336 26.48 -13.53 9.20
CA LEU A 336 25.50 -12.48 9.56
C LEU A 336 24.07 -12.99 9.37
N GLY A 337 23.81 -13.64 8.24
CA GLY A 337 22.48 -14.18 7.94
C GLY A 337 22.04 -15.26 8.93
N ALA A 338 22.94 -16.17 9.31
CA ALA A 338 22.70 -17.17 10.34
C ALA A 338 22.43 -16.53 11.71
N LEU A 339 23.18 -15.50 12.09
CA LEU A 339 22.96 -14.77 13.34
C LEU A 339 21.59 -14.06 13.36
N VAL A 340 21.25 -13.35 12.28
CA VAL A 340 19.95 -12.66 12.14
C VAL A 340 18.80 -13.67 12.16
N ALA A 341 18.92 -14.77 11.41
CA ALA A 341 17.90 -15.82 11.37
C ALA A 341 17.77 -16.53 12.73
N GLY A 342 18.88 -16.84 13.39
CA GLY A 342 18.90 -17.48 14.70
C GLY A 342 18.29 -16.60 15.80
N ILE A 343 18.64 -15.32 15.87
CA ILE A 343 18.02 -14.37 16.82
C ILE A 343 16.51 -14.27 16.57
N SER A 344 16.10 -14.18 15.31
CA SER A 344 14.68 -14.07 14.97
C SER A 344 13.91 -15.34 15.33
N ALA A 345 14.44 -16.52 14.99
CA ALA A 345 13.82 -17.80 15.36
C ALA A 345 13.73 -17.97 16.89
N ALA A 346 14.80 -17.63 17.62
CA ALA A 346 14.80 -17.66 19.08
C ALA A 346 13.74 -16.72 19.68
N TRP A 347 13.61 -15.50 19.15
CA TRP A 347 12.57 -14.56 19.58
C TRP A 347 11.15 -15.09 19.30
N PHE A 348 10.91 -15.61 18.10
CA PHE A 348 9.61 -16.18 17.74
C PHE A 348 9.20 -17.33 18.68
N VAL A 349 10.11 -18.27 18.91
CA VAL A 349 9.88 -19.41 19.82
C VAL A 349 9.63 -18.91 21.24
N LEU A 350 10.45 -17.99 21.75
CA LEU A 350 10.30 -17.41 23.07
C LEU A 350 8.96 -16.68 23.22
N ALA A 351 8.57 -15.89 22.23
CA ALA A 351 7.32 -15.13 22.25
C ALA A 351 6.09 -16.06 22.27
N ILE A 352 6.03 -17.01 21.34
CA ILE A 352 4.86 -17.88 21.13
C ILE A 352 4.71 -18.95 22.22
N LEU A 353 5.82 -19.53 22.68
CA LEU A 353 5.76 -20.67 23.62
C LEU A 353 5.94 -20.28 25.08
N VAL A 354 6.49 -19.09 25.37
CA VAL A 354 6.83 -18.70 26.75
C VAL A 354 6.15 -17.40 27.14
N ILE A 355 6.44 -16.29 26.45
CA ILE A 355 5.99 -14.96 26.89
C ILE A 355 4.47 -14.86 26.82
N ILE A 356 3.87 -15.14 25.65
CA ILE A 356 2.43 -15.01 25.47
C ILE A 356 1.66 -15.98 26.40
N PRO A 357 1.98 -17.29 26.45
CA PRO A 357 1.28 -18.21 27.35
C PRO A 357 1.42 -17.85 28.83
N TYR A 358 2.58 -17.34 29.25
CA TYR A 358 2.79 -16.89 30.64
C TYR A 358 1.82 -15.76 31.02
N PHE A 359 1.62 -14.77 30.14
CA PHE A 359 0.76 -13.62 30.42
C PHE A 359 -0.73 -13.89 30.14
N ARG A 360 -1.06 -14.78 29.20
CA ARG A 360 -2.44 -15.12 28.83
C ARG A 360 -3.04 -16.21 29.71
N GLY A 361 -2.22 -17.14 30.24
CA GLY A 361 -2.67 -18.35 30.92
C GLY A 361 -3.15 -19.48 29.98
N THR A 362 -3.14 -19.24 28.67
CA THR A 362 -3.50 -20.21 27.62
C THR A 362 -2.53 -20.13 26.45
N PRO A 363 -2.46 -21.15 25.57
CA PRO A 363 -1.64 -21.08 24.35
C PRO A 363 -1.98 -19.89 23.46
N TYR A 364 -1.04 -19.55 22.56
CA TYR A 364 -1.20 -18.46 21.60
C TYR A 364 -2.49 -18.58 20.78
N ALA A 365 -3.27 -17.50 20.73
CA ALA A 365 -4.65 -17.55 20.27
C ALA A 365 -4.79 -17.82 18.77
N TYR A 366 -3.93 -17.20 17.95
CA TYR A 366 -4.14 -17.08 16.51
C TYR A 366 -3.60 -18.26 15.68
N LEU A 367 -2.85 -19.17 16.29
CA LEU A 367 -2.30 -20.36 15.64
C LEU A 367 -2.65 -21.60 16.46
N GLY A 368 -3.75 -22.27 16.11
CA GLY A 368 -4.26 -23.44 16.82
C GLY A 368 -4.77 -23.17 18.24
N GLY A 369 -5.09 -21.90 18.55
CA GLY A 369 -5.71 -21.48 19.81
C GLY A 369 -7.20 -21.14 19.64
N PRO A 370 -7.82 -20.47 20.64
CA PRO A 370 -9.24 -20.13 20.61
C PRO A 370 -9.67 -19.24 19.41
N GLU A 371 -8.74 -18.43 18.90
CA GLU A 371 -8.96 -17.50 17.77
C GLU A 371 -8.18 -17.97 16.53
N ASN A 372 -8.09 -19.28 16.32
CA ASN A 372 -7.27 -19.87 15.26
C ASN A 372 -7.64 -19.31 13.89
N PHE A 373 -6.70 -18.62 13.23
CA PHE A 373 -6.92 -18.05 11.90
C PHE A 373 -6.83 -19.09 10.77
N TYR A 374 -6.42 -20.32 11.07
CA TYR A 374 -6.16 -21.38 10.08
C TYR A 374 -6.95 -22.67 10.38
N PRO A 375 -8.26 -22.60 10.71
CA PRO A 375 -9.02 -23.79 11.14
C PRO A 375 -9.10 -24.85 10.03
N ASP A 376 -9.04 -24.44 8.76
CA ASP A 376 -9.06 -25.31 7.60
C ASP A 376 -7.79 -26.16 7.41
N PHE A 377 -6.69 -25.77 8.08
CA PHE A 377 -5.41 -26.47 8.03
C PHE A 377 -5.17 -27.36 9.26
N GLY A 378 -5.90 -27.17 10.36
CA GLY A 378 -5.77 -28.00 11.56
C GLY A 378 -6.16 -27.27 12.85
N GLY A 379 -6.32 -28.03 13.93
CA GLY A 379 -6.66 -27.51 15.26
C GLY A 379 -5.42 -27.11 16.07
N THR A 380 -4.23 -27.61 15.72
CA THR A 380 -2.98 -27.32 16.41
C THR A 380 -1.92 -26.71 15.48
N PRO A 381 -0.91 -25.97 15.99
CA PRO A 381 0.17 -25.43 15.17
C PRO A 381 0.88 -26.48 14.31
N SER A 382 1.10 -27.68 14.85
CA SER A 382 1.75 -28.78 14.14
C SER A 382 0.89 -29.33 13.00
N GLU A 383 -0.41 -29.52 13.23
CA GLU A 383 -1.33 -29.97 12.18
C GLU A 383 -1.41 -28.96 11.05
N ILE A 384 -1.51 -27.67 11.39
CA ILE A 384 -1.56 -26.58 10.41
C ILE A 384 -0.31 -26.61 9.50
N VAL A 385 0.88 -26.67 10.09
CA VAL A 385 2.14 -26.72 9.34
C VAL A 385 2.23 -27.99 8.48
N VAL A 386 1.87 -29.14 9.04
CA VAL A 386 1.89 -30.42 8.31
C VAL A 386 0.93 -30.36 7.13
N LYS A 387 -0.30 -29.89 7.31
CA LYS A 387 -1.32 -29.82 6.26
C LYS A 387 -0.92 -28.87 5.13
N ILE A 388 -0.38 -27.69 5.46
CA ILE A 388 0.15 -26.72 4.47
C ILE A 388 1.20 -27.39 3.55
N ILE A 389 2.05 -28.26 4.11
CA ILE A 389 3.12 -28.92 3.35
C ILE A 389 2.61 -30.17 2.62
N SER A 390 1.79 -30.99 3.28
CA SER A 390 1.34 -32.28 2.76
C SER A 390 0.24 -32.17 1.71
N ASP A 391 -0.50 -31.05 1.68
CA ASP A 391 -1.62 -30.83 0.76
C ASP A 391 -1.43 -29.52 -0.03
N PRO A 392 -0.51 -29.51 -1.02
CA PRO A 392 -0.15 -28.29 -1.75
C PRO A 392 -1.29 -27.79 -2.65
N LEU A 393 -2.14 -28.68 -3.17
CA LEU A 393 -3.28 -28.27 -4.01
C LEU A 393 -4.32 -27.52 -3.19
N HIS A 394 -4.63 -28.00 -1.98
CA HIS A 394 -5.50 -27.28 -1.05
C HIS A 394 -4.89 -25.95 -0.61
N THR A 395 -3.59 -25.94 -0.30
CA THR A 395 -2.89 -24.70 0.08
C THR A 395 -2.94 -23.65 -1.04
N VAL A 396 -2.69 -24.06 -2.28
CA VAL A 396 -2.73 -23.16 -3.44
C VAL A 396 -4.14 -22.66 -3.71
N SER A 397 -5.20 -23.46 -3.51
CA SER A 397 -6.57 -22.98 -3.71
C SER A 397 -6.98 -21.88 -2.72
N TYR A 398 -6.48 -21.93 -1.47
CA TYR A 398 -6.63 -20.84 -0.51
C TYR A 398 -5.88 -19.59 -0.96
N MET A 399 -4.66 -19.72 -1.48
CA MET A 399 -3.86 -18.57 -1.92
C MET A 399 -4.41 -17.92 -3.21
N VAL A 400 -4.89 -18.73 -4.15
CA VAL A 400 -5.30 -18.28 -5.49
C VAL A 400 -6.82 -18.25 -5.59
N ASN A 401 -7.40 -17.16 -5.10
CA ASN A 401 -8.82 -16.85 -5.25
C ASN A 401 -9.00 -15.36 -5.61
N ALA A 402 -10.21 -14.98 -6.04
CA ALA A 402 -10.50 -13.62 -6.50
C ALA A 402 -10.16 -12.53 -5.47
N LYS A 403 -10.46 -12.76 -4.18
CA LYS A 403 -10.15 -11.84 -3.08
C LYS A 403 -8.64 -11.64 -2.94
N ASN A 404 -7.90 -12.73 -2.83
CA ASN A 404 -6.45 -12.70 -2.63
C ASN A 404 -5.72 -12.12 -3.86
N LEU A 405 -6.17 -12.42 -5.07
CA LEU A 405 -5.64 -11.82 -6.30
C LEU A 405 -5.94 -10.32 -6.38
N GLY A 406 -7.14 -9.88 -5.96
CA GLY A 406 -7.49 -8.46 -5.86
C GLY A 406 -6.63 -7.72 -4.84
N TRP A 407 -6.41 -8.31 -3.66
CA TRP A 407 -5.51 -7.78 -2.63
C TRP A 407 -4.06 -7.65 -3.14
N LEU A 408 -3.53 -8.69 -3.79
CA LEU A 408 -2.20 -8.63 -4.41
C LEU A 408 -2.12 -7.55 -5.49
N ALA A 409 -3.15 -7.39 -6.31
CA ALA A 409 -3.22 -6.32 -7.31
C ALA A 409 -3.21 -4.92 -6.66
N LEU A 410 -3.96 -4.73 -5.57
CA LEU A 410 -3.98 -3.48 -4.80
C LEU A 410 -2.64 -3.16 -4.13
N LEU A 411 -1.82 -4.17 -3.82
CA LEU A 411 -0.46 -3.96 -3.33
C LEU A 411 0.57 -3.70 -4.43
N LEU A 412 0.43 -4.36 -5.60
CA LEU A 412 1.43 -4.29 -6.67
C LEU A 412 1.21 -3.13 -7.65
N LEU A 413 -0.05 -2.79 -7.95
CA LEU A 413 -0.39 -1.74 -8.91
C LEU A 413 0.16 -0.36 -8.52
N PRO A 414 0.04 0.13 -7.27
CA PRO A 414 0.60 1.44 -6.89
C PRO A 414 2.13 1.51 -7.06
N LEU A 415 2.79 0.35 -7.11
CA LEU A 415 4.23 0.20 -7.33
C LEU A 415 4.57 -0.16 -8.79
N ALA A 416 3.63 0.02 -9.72
CA ALA A 416 3.80 -0.29 -11.13
C ALA A 416 4.27 -1.74 -11.38
N PHE A 417 3.88 -2.67 -10.50
CA PHE A 417 4.32 -4.08 -10.51
C PHE A 417 5.84 -4.29 -10.44
N LEU A 418 6.61 -3.24 -10.13
CA LEU A 418 8.06 -3.32 -9.96
C LEU A 418 8.54 -4.32 -8.90
N PRO A 419 7.79 -4.60 -7.81
CA PRO A 419 8.20 -5.64 -6.86
C PRO A 419 8.44 -7.00 -7.51
N LEU A 420 7.71 -7.35 -8.58
CA LEU A 420 7.90 -8.62 -9.30
C LEU A 420 9.26 -8.69 -10.01
N ALA A 421 9.75 -7.55 -10.50
CA ALA A 421 11.09 -7.45 -11.06
C ALA A 421 12.20 -7.41 -10.00
N GLY A 422 11.87 -7.36 -8.70
CA GLY A 422 12.79 -7.43 -7.56
C GLY A 422 12.41 -8.55 -6.58
N ILE A 423 11.90 -9.66 -7.12
CA ILE A 423 11.28 -10.75 -6.36
C ILE A 423 12.15 -11.28 -5.21
N GLU A 424 13.48 -11.26 -5.35
CA GLU A 424 14.39 -11.74 -4.31
C GLU A 424 14.27 -10.96 -3.00
N ALA A 425 13.92 -9.68 -3.05
CA ALA A 425 13.65 -8.88 -1.86
C ALA A 425 12.21 -9.05 -1.37
N LEU A 426 11.27 -9.33 -2.27
CA LEU A 426 9.87 -9.59 -1.92
C LEU A 426 9.73 -10.90 -1.11
N LEU A 427 10.57 -11.90 -1.40
CA LEU A 427 10.65 -13.15 -0.66
C LEU A 427 10.97 -12.96 0.83
N ILE A 428 11.52 -11.81 1.24
CA ILE A 428 11.70 -11.51 2.67
C ILE A 428 10.34 -11.46 3.39
N ALA A 429 9.31 -10.91 2.74
CA ALA A 429 7.96 -10.83 3.26
C ALA A 429 7.12 -12.10 3.02
N SER A 430 7.70 -13.19 2.51
CA SER A 430 6.92 -14.41 2.25
C SER A 430 6.19 -14.96 3.49
N PRO A 431 6.74 -14.90 4.72
CA PRO A 431 5.97 -15.32 5.90
C PRO A 431 4.71 -14.47 6.10
N ALA A 432 4.81 -13.14 5.95
CA ALA A 432 3.66 -12.24 6.06
C ALA A 432 2.64 -12.48 4.93
N PHE A 433 3.09 -12.71 3.70
CA PHE A 433 2.20 -13.08 2.60
C PHE A 433 1.46 -14.38 2.88
N LEU A 434 2.17 -15.44 3.30
CA LEU A 434 1.54 -16.73 3.62
C LEU A 434 0.57 -16.60 4.79
N GLN A 435 0.95 -15.87 5.83
CA GLN A 435 0.10 -15.60 6.99
C GLN A 435 -1.24 -14.98 6.55
N ASN A 436 -1.20 -14.00 5.64
CA ASN A 436 -2.39 -13.29 5.17
C ASN A 436 -3.19 -14.08 4.13
N LEU A 437 -2.52 -14.79 3.21
CA LEU A 437 -3.19 -15.53 2.14
C LEU A 437 -3.90 -16.80 2.62
N LEU A 438 -3.36 -17.44 3.67
CA LEU A 438 -3.90 -18.71 4.19
C LEU A 438 -4.90 -18.51 5.33
N ALA A 439 -4.99 -17.30 5.89
CA ALA A 439 -5.91 -17.03 6.99
C ALA A 439 -7.36 -16.98 6.50
N ARG A 440 -8.27 -17.61 7.26
CA ARG A 440 -9.71 -17.44 7.09
C ARG A 440 -10.16 -16.04 7.52
N TYR A 441 -9.47 -15.45 8.50
CA TYR A 441 -9.80 -14.13 9.03
C TYR A 441 -9.69 -13.04 7.96
N TYR A 442 -10.81 -12.39 7.65
CA TYR A 442 -10.93 -11.62 6.42
C TYR A 442 -10.02 -10.38 6.36
N ALA A 443 -9.71 -9.79 7.52
CA ALA A 443 -8.97 -8.53 7.63
C ALA A 443 -7.48 -8.66 7.25
N THR A 444 -6.93 -9.88 7.23
CA THR A 444 -5.51 -10.11 6.91
C THR A 444 -5.18 -9.93 5.42
N SER A 445 -6.10 -10.32 4.53
CA SER A 445 -5.95 -10.22 3.07
C SER A 445 -6.76 -9.07 2.46
N THR A 446 -6.59 -7.89 3.03
CA THR A 446 -7.10 -6.61 2.51
C THR A 446 -6.15 -5.46 2.84
N ILE A 447 -6.22 -4.35 2.10
CA ILE A 447 -5.38 -3.16 2.33
C ILE A 447 -5.91 -2.23 3.43
N TYR A 448 -7.13 -2.49 3.95
CA TYR A 448 -7.83 -1.60 4.88
C TYR A 448 -7.32 -1.68 6.32
N PHE A 449 -6.53 -2.71 6.63
CA PHE A 449 -6.05 -3.00 7.97
C PHE A 449 -4.52 -3.06 8.03
N GLN A 450 -4.02 -3.01 9.26
CA GLN A 450 -2.62 -3.06 9.70
C GLN A 450 -1.84 -4.32 9.27
N TYR A 451 -2.50 -5.40 8.86
CA TYR A 451 -1.86 -6.70 8.54
C TYR A 451 -0.90 -6.67 7.34
N ASN A 452 -0.79 -5.53 6.65
CA ASN A 452 0.20 -5.31 5.59
C ASN A 452 1.53 -4.73 6.13
N ASP A 453 1.65 -4.55 7.45
CA ASP A 453 2.81 -4.00 8.18
C ASP A 453 4.18 -4.49 7.70
N LEU A 454 4.34 -5.78 7.40
CA LEU A 454 5.58 -6.38 6.94
C LEU A 454 5.60 -6.62 5.43
N VAL A 455 4.45 -6.59 4.77
CA VAL A 455 4.37 -6.64 3.31
C VAL A 455 4.82 -5.31 2.71
N ILE A 456 4.34 -4.18 3.24
CA ILE A 456 4.68 -2.82 2.81
C ILE A 456 6.20 -2.59 2.68
N PRO A 457 7.03 -2.77 3.74
CA PRO A 457 8.44 -2.41 3.68
C PRO A 457 9.18 -3.19 2.59
N PHE A 458 8.96 -4.51 2.50
CA PHE A 458 9.68 -5.35 1.55
C PHE A 458 9.11 -5.28 0.13
N ALA A 459 7.83 -4.93 -0.05
CA ALA A 459 7.30 -4.53 -1.36
C ALA A 459 8.03 -3.29 -1.89
N PHE A 460 8.29 -2.28 -1.05
CA PHE A 460 9.08 -1.11 -1.44
C PHE A 460 10.55 -1.43 -1.68
N VAL A 461 11.18 -2.29 -0.87
CA VAL A 461 12.54 -2.78 -1.16
C VAL A 461 12.58 -3.45 -2.54
N ALA A 462 11.65 -4.37 -2.80
CA ALA A 462 11.54 -5.07 -4.08
C ALA A 462 11.28 -4.10 -5.24
N ALA A 463 10.40 -3.11 -5.08
CA ALA A 463 10.15 -2.08 -6.09
C ALA A 463 11.42 -1.26 -6.42
N VAL A 464 12.26 -0.94 -5.43
CA VAL A 464 13.53 -0.23 -5.66
C VAL A 464 14.50 -1.07 -6.50
N TYR A 465 14.65 -2.36 -6.19
CA TYR A 465 15.49 -3.27 -6.99
C TYR A 465 14.89 -3.52 -8.38
N GLY A 466 13.57 -3.72 -8.46
CA GLY A 466 12.84 -3.88 -9.70
C GLY A 466 12.97 -2.67 -10.61
N PHE A 467 12.83 -1.45 -10.07
CA PHE A 467 13.03 -0.21 -10.82
C PHE A 467 14.44 -0.16 -11.43
N LYS A 468 15.47 -0.50 -10.65
CA LYS A 468 16.86 -0.53 -11.12
C LYS A 468 17.03 -1.54 -12.26
N ARG A 469 16.51 -2.76 -12.11
CA ARG A 469 16.63 -3.85 -13.08
C ARG A 469 15.92 -3.52 -14.39
N VAL A 470 14.66 -3.07 -14.30
CA VAL A 470 13.87 -2.67 -15.48
C VAL A 470 14.50 -1.45 -16.15
N SER A 471 14.96 -0.44 -15.39
CA SER A 471 15.63 0.72 -15.98
C SER A 471 16.91 0.36 -16.72
N ALA A 472 17.72 -0.56 -16.16
CA ALA A 472 18.93 -1.05 -16.80
C ALA A 472 18.63 -1.86 -18.07
N TRP A 473 17.59 -2.70 -18.03
CA TRP A 473 17.12 -3.47 -19.19
C TRP A 473 16.60 -2.57 -20.31
N LEU A 474 15.86 -1.51 -19.97
CA LEU A 474 15.35 -0.55 -20.96
C LEU A 474 16.47 0.22 -21.67
N GLY A 475 17.56 0.57 -20.95
CA GLY A 475 18.78 1.21 -21.47
C GLY A 475 18.62 2.65 -22.00
N ASP A 476 17.43 3.01 -22.46
CA ASP A 476 17.09 4.29 -23.06
C ASP A 476 16.52 5.27 -22.01
N PRO A 477 17.13 6.46 -21.82
CA PRO A 477 16.63 7.49 -20.93
C PRO A 477 15.14 7.85 -21.12
N ARG A 478 14.62 7.82 -22.35
CA ARG A 478 13.20 8.10 -22.63
C ARG A 478 12.29 7.01 -22.07
N LYS A 479 12.67 5.75 -22.25
CA LYS A 479 11.93 4.61 -21.68
C LYS A 479 11.99 4.60 -20.16
N VAL A 480 13.12 4.99 -19.55
CA VAL A 480 13.26 5.16 -18.10
C VAL A 480 12.38 6.31 -17.57
N GLN A 481 12.28 7.41 -18.32
CA GLN A 481 11.34 8.49 -17.99
C GLN A 481 9.89 7.99 -18.06
N ALA A 482 9.55 7.22 -19.09
CA ALA A 482 8.23 6.62 -19.23
C ALA A 482 7.92 5.65 -18.08
N LEU A 483 8.87 4.79 -17.67
CA LEU A 483 8.74 3.94 -16.48
C LEU A 483 8.53 4.75 -15.19
N THR A 484 9.26 5.85 -15.04
CA THR A 484 9.10 6.75 -13.89
C THR A 484 7.72 7.40 -13.89
N ALA A 485 7.22 7.80 -15.06
CA ALA A 485 5.87 8.34 -15.22
C ALA A 485 4.81 7.29 -14.88
N PHE A 486 4.98 6.04 -15.35
CA PHE A 486 4.09 4.93 -14.99
C PHE A 486 4.00 4.74 -13.48
N LEU A 487 5.14 4.68 -12.78
CA LEU A 487 5.20 4.54 -11.33
C LEU A 487 4.48 5.69 -10.61
N VAL A 488 4.74 6.94 -11.02
CA VAL A 488 4.12 8.11 -10.39
C VAL A 488 2.62 8.14 -10.65
N SER A 489 2.19 7.90 -11.89
CA SER A 489 0.78 7.83 -12.26
C SER A 489 0.07 6.69 -11.52
N ALA A 490 0.67 5.51 -11.44
CA ALA A 490 0.09 4.38 -10.74
C ALA A 490 -0.07 4.67 -9.24
N ALA A 491 0.95 5.25 -8.60
CA ALA A 491 0.85 5.66 -7.19
C ALA A 491 -0.25 6.71 -6.95
N VAL A 492 -0.33 7.75 -7.80
CA VAL A 492 -1.34 8.81 -7.68
C VAL A 492 -2.74 8.29 -7.96
N LEU A 493 -2.94 7.52 -9.04
CA LEU A 493 -4.25 7.00 -9.41
C LEU A 493 -4.72 5.95 -8.41
N SER A 494 -3.84 5.06 -7.95
CA SER A 494 -4.19 4.14 -6.87
C SER A 494 -4.54 4.86 -5.58
N ASN A 495 -3.90 5.99 -5.29
CA ASN A 495 -4.29 6.86 -4.19
C ASN A 495 -5.71 7.39 -4.38
N VAL A 496 -5.99 8.04 -5.51
CA VAL A 496 -7.32 8.61 -5.81
C VAL A 496 -8.42 7.54 -5.75
N PHE A 497 -8.20 6.35 -6.31
CA PHE A 497 -9.25 5.33 -6.42
C PHE A 497 -9.42 4.45 -5.18
N PHE A 498 -8.37 4.27 -4.37
CA PHE A 498 -8.34 3.23 -3.34
C PHE A 498 -7.88 3.70 -1.97
N SER A 499 -7.63 4.98 -1.73
CA SER A 499 -7.13 5.48 -0.43
C SER A 499 -8.22 6.09 0.46
N PRO A 500 -8.02 6.19 1.80
CA PRO A 500 -8.81 7.07 2.68
C PRO A 500 -8.40 8.56 2.61
N SER A 501 -7.55 8.96 1.66
CA SER A 501 -7.00 10.33 1.60
C SER A 501 -8.02 11.37 1.12
N PRO A 502 -7.81 12.67 1.42
CA PRO A 502 -8.61 13.75 0.82
C PRO A 502 -8.53 13.81 -0.72
N LEU A 503 -7.49 13.23 -1.35
CA LEU A 503 -7.40 13.14 -2.81
C LEU A 503 -8.44 12.20 -3.39
N THR A 504 -8.98 11.28 -2.59
CA THR A 504 -10.09 10.41 -2.99
C THR A 504 -11.39 11.19 -3.23
N LEU A 505 -11.53 12.42 -2.71
CA LEU A 505 -12.62 13.32 -3.09
C LEU A 505 -12.58 13.73 -4.57
N LEU A 506 -11.43 13.52 -5.23
CA LEU A 506 -11.29 13.69 -6.67
C LEU A 506 -11.73 12.44 -7.43
N ASP A 507 -11.99 11.30 -6.77
CA ASP A 507 -12.63 10.13 -7.40
C ASP A 507 -14.05 10.55 -7.78
N PRO A 508 -14.35 10.65 -9.08
CA PRO A 508 -15.64 11.08 -9.56
C PRO A 508 -16.68 9.94 -9.61
N LEU A 509 -16.28 8.72 -9.23
CA LEU A 509 -17.18 7.69 -8.73
C LEU A 509 -17.07 7.60 -7.20
N PRO A 510 -17.35 8.68 -6.42
CA PRO A 510 -17.42 8.58 -4.98
C PRO A 510 -18.77 7.95 -4.67
N THR A 511 -18.99 6.73 -5.13
CA THR A 511 -19.94 5.88 -4.45
C THR A 511 -19.45 5.76 -3.03
N GLN A 512 -20.38 5.57 -2.11
CA GLN A 512 -20.20 5.07 -0.76
C GLN A 512 -19.44 3.70 -0.77
N GLY A 513 -18.25 3.66 -1.37
CA GLY A 513 -17.65 2.54 -2.10
C GLY A 513 -16.15 2.69 -2.38
N GLY A 514 -15.49 3.75 -1.90
CA GLY A 514 -14.29 3.43 -1.10
C GLY A 514 -14.83 2.60 0.05
N PHE A 515 -14.28 1.43 0.36
CA PHE A 515 -14.74 0.63 1.51
C PHE A 515 -14.78 1.55 2.75
N SER A 516 -15.93 2.17 2.98
CA SER A 516 -16.20 2.90 4.19
C SER A 516 -16.40 1.80 5.21
N PHE A 517 -15.83 1.99 6.39
CA PHE A 517 -16.16 1.20 7.56
C PHE A 517 -17.69 1.04 7.74
N GLU A 518 -18.51 1.91 7.13
CA GLU A 518 -19.97 1.92 7.19
C GLU A 518 -20.69 0.86 6.34
N ARG A 519 -20.04 0.11 5.43
CA ARG A 519 -20.73 -0.96 4.65
C ARG A 519 -20.39 -2.38 5.05
N TYR A 520 -19.46 -2.58 5.97
CA TYR A 520 -19.37 -3.84 6.69
C TYR A 520 -19.99 -3.62 8.07
N THR A 521 -21.32 -3.41 8.10
CA THR A 521 -22.09 -3.82 9.28
C THR A 521 -21.94 -5.32 9.35
N PRO A 522 -21.17 -5.87 10.31
CA PRO A 522 -21.09 -7.31 10.46
C PRO A 522 -22.51 -7.78 10.72
N THR A 523 -23.02 -8.71 9.91
CA THR A 523 -24.29 -9.35 10.24
C THR A 523 -24.10 -10.13 11.54
N GLU A 524 -25.17 -10.44 12.29
CA GLU A 524 -25.04 -11.21 13.55
C GLU A 524 -24.22 -12.50 13.36
N THR A 525 -24.21 -13.09 12.17
CA THR A 525 -23.40 -14.25 11.79
C THR A 525 -21.88 -14.01 11.74
N ASP A 526 -21.43 -12.76 11.56
CA ASP A 526 -20.00 -12.41 11.57
C ASP A 526 -19.46 -12.23 13.01
N TRP A 527 -20.36 -12.13 13.99
CA TRP A 527 -20.02 -12.11 15.42
C TRP A 527 -20.10 -13.49 16.07
N GLU A 528 -20.71 -14.48 15.40
CA GLU A 528 -20.86 -15.85 15.87
C GLU A 528 -19.82 -16.85 15.31
N LEU A 529 -18.78 -16.37 14.62
CA LEU A 529 -17.66 -17.15 14.08
C LEU A 529 -16.31 -16.49 14.40
#